data_AF-A0AAE1MBC3-F1
#
_entry.id   AF-A0AAE1MBC3-F1
#
_cell.length_a   1.000
_cell.length_b   1.000
_cell.length_c   1.000
_cell.angle_alpha   90.00
_cell.angle_beta   90.00
_cell.angle_gamma   90.00
#
_symmetry.space_group_name_H-M   'P 1'
#
loop_
_entity.id
_entity.type
_entity.pdbx_description
1 polymer ?
#
loop_
_entity_poly.entity_id
_entity_poly.type
_entity_poly.pdbx_seq_one_letter_code
_entity_poly.pdbx_strand_id
1 'polypeptide(L)'
;MTLPDYFAVGFRSKIRSPTALRDVFLMGVKVKAVEAVKMGIVNSAHNSAESVMEASMRLGEELAKRKWIGEVYAELRKSLYPEMCDVLGLTQREIVSKIR
;
A
#
# COMPACT_ATOMS: atom_id res chain seq x y z
N MET A 1 18.95 8.89 -16.66
CA MET A 1 18.12 9.35 -15.53
C MET A 1 17.64 8.12 -14.78
N THR A 2 17.86 8.05 -13.46
CA THR A 2 17.37 6.97 -12.59
C THR A 2 16.17 7.47 -11.80
N LEU A 3 15.32 6.55 -11.35
CA LEU A 3 14.25 6.88 -10.41
C LEU A 3 14.87 7.16 -9.03
N PRO A 4 14.33 8.12 -8.25
CA PRO A 4 14.68 8.24 -6.84
C PRO A 4 14.41 6.92 -6.10
N ASP A 5 15.29 6.56 -5.16
CA ASP A 5 15.25 5.25 -4.50
C ASP A 5 13.91 4.97 -3.78
N TYR A 6 13.36 5.97 -3.09
CA TYR A 6 12.07 5.83 -2.40
C TYR A 6 10.93 5.50 -3.39
N PHE A 7 11.03 6.00 -4.63
CA PHE A 7 10.04 5.74 -5.67
C PHE A 7 10.18 4.31 -6.17
N ALA A 8 11.39 3.89 -6.54
CA ALA A 8 11.65 2.54 -7.02
C ALA A 8 11.28 1.46 -5.98
N VAL A 9 11.68 1.66 -4.72
CA VAL A 9 11.36 0.75 -3.61
C VAL A 9 9.87 0.76 -3.30
N GLY A 10 9.23 1.93 -3.27
CA GLY A 10 7.81 2.05 -2.98
C GLY A 10 6.94 1.32 -4.01
N PHE A 11 7.21 1.50 -5.30
CA PHE A 11 6.46 0.83 -6.34
C PHE A 11 6.72 -0.68 -6.39
N ARG A 12 7.96 -1.14 -6.22
CA ARG A 12 8.24 -2.58 -6.10
C ARG A 12 7.56 -3.21 -4.89
N SER A 13 7.46 -2.47 -3.78
CA SER A 13 6.78 -2.91 -2.56
C SER A 13 5.25 -3.02 -2.74
N LYS A 14 4.64 -2.15 -3.54
CA LYS A 14 3.18 -2.11 -3.75
C LYS A 14 2.71 -2.93 -4.94
N ILE A 15 3.48 -2.97 -6.02
CA ILE A 15 3.20 -3.73 -7.23
C ILE A 15 4.05 -5.01 -7.17
N ARG A 16 3.50 -6.05 -6.54
CA ARG A 16 4.21 -7.33 -6.36
C ARG A 16 4.42 -8.10 -7.66
N SER A 17 3.62 -7.82 -8.69
CA SER A 17 3.76 -8.47 -10.00
C SER A 17 4.90 -7.82 -10.80
N PRO A 18 5.98 -8.55 -11.11
CA PRO A 18 7.09 -7.99 -11.88
C PRO A 18 6.69 -7.57 -13.28
N THR A 19 5.75 -8.28 -13.90
CA THR A 19 5.21 -7.92 -15.22
C THR A 19 4.42 -6.62 -15.15
N ALA A 20 3.55 -6.48 -14.15
CA ALA A 20 2.80 -5.24 -13.93
C ALA A 20 3.72 -4.04 -13.69
N LEU A 21 4.76 -4.23 -12.88
CA LEU A 21 5.76 -3.18 -12.61
C LEU A 21 6.48 -2.78 -13.90
N ARG A 22 6.93 -3.75 -14.70
CA ARG A 22 7.59 -3.51 -16.00
C ARG A 22 6.67 -2.77 -16.96
N ASP A 23 5.41 -3.17 -17.08
CA ASP A 23 4.48 -2.59 -18.03
C ASP A 23 4.14 -1.14 -17.66
N VAL A 24 4.05 -0.82 -16.36
CA VAL A 24 3.85 0.56 -15.91
C VAL A 24 5.11 1.41 -16.11
N PHE A 25 6.28 0.92 -15.71
CA PHE A 25 7.49 1.74 -15.67
C PHE A 25 8.28 1.80 -16.97
N LEU A 26 8.43 0.68 -17.66
CA LEU A 26 9.24 0.60 -18.87
C LEU A 26 8.41 0.78 -20.13
N MET A 27 7.15 0.34 -20.11
CA MET A 27 6.25 0.46 -21.27
C MET A 27 5.32 1.68 -21.19
N GLY A 28 5.22 2.34 -20.03
CA GLY A 28 4.39 3.54 -19.86
C GLY A 28 2.89 3.28 -20.06
N VAL A 29 2.42 2.05 -19.80
CA VAL A 29 1.02 1.67 -20.05
C VAL A 29 0.08 2.43 -19.13
N LYS A 30 -0.94 3.05 -19.72
CA LYS A 30 -2.08 3.60 -18.99
C LYS A 30 -3.05 2.47 -18.64
N VAL A 31 -3.20 2.18 -17.35
CA VAL A 31 -4.01 1.07 -16.84
C VAL A 31 -5.40 1.58 -16.44
N LYS A 32 -6.49 0.98 -16.94
CA LYS A 32 -7.84 1.33 -16.47
C LYS A 32 -8.11 0.69 -15.11
N ALA A 33 -9.07 1.24 -14.36
CA ALA A 33 -9.34 0.81 -12.98
C ALA A 33 -9.61 -0.71 -12.85
N VAL A 34 -10.41 -1.30 -13.75
CA VAL A 34 -10.70 -2.75 -13.72
C VAL A 34 -9.45 -3.60 -13.97
N GLU A 35 -8.55 -3.16 -14.85
CA GLU A 35 -7.28 -3.85 -15.10
C GLU A 35 -6.32 -3.67 -13.93
N ALA A 36 -6.29 -2.48 -13.32
CA ALA A 36 -5.46 -2.22 -12.14
C ALA A 36 -5.84 -3.10 -10.94
N VAL A 37 -7.13 -3.43 -10.78
CA VAL A 37 -7.59 -4.42 -9.79
C VAL A 37 -7.02 -5.81 -10.11
N LYS A 38 -7.11 -6.25 -11.38
CA LYS A 38 -6.55 -7.55 -11.81
C LYS A 38 -5.04 -7.64 -11.65
N MET A 39 -4.34 -6.53 -11.87
CA MET A 39 -2.89 -6.40 -11.68
C MET A 39 -2.49 -6.31 -10.19
N GLY A 40 -3.45 -6.18 -9.28
CA GLY A 40 -3.21 -6.03 -7.84
C GLY A 40 -2.61 -4.67 -7.46
N ILE A 41 -2.75 -3.66 -8.31
CA ILE A 41 -2.26 -2.29 -8.06
C ILE A 41 -3.24 -1.54 -7.14
N VAL A 42 -4.55 -1.75 -7.36
CA VAL A 42 -5.62 -1.16 -6.54
C VAL A 42 -6.52 -2.26 -6.00
N ASN A 43 -7.17 -2.01 -4.85
CA ASN A 43 -8.02 -3.01 -4.19
C ASN A 43 -9.42 -3.14 -4.79
N SER A 44 -9.98 -2.04 -5.32
CA SER A 44 -11.32 -2.01 -5.93
C SER A 44 -11.40 -0.95 -7.02
N ALA A 45 -12.40 -1.08 -7.89
CA ALA A 45 -12.73 -0.13 -8.95
C ALA A 45 -14.20 0.28 -8.84
N HIS A 46 -14.48 1.55 -9.14
CA HIS A 46 -15.81 2.15 -9.03
C HIS A 46 -16.08 3.04 -10.25
N ASN A 47 -17.36 3.25 -10.57
CA ASN A 47 -17.78 3.90 -11.82
C ASN A 47 -17.86 5.43 -11.73
N SER A 48 -17.77 6.01 -10.53
CA SER A 48 -17.79 7.47 -10.30
C SER A 48 -16.97 7.86 -9.07
N ALA A 49 -16.64 9.14 -8.95
CA ALA A 49 -15.91 9.68 -7.80
C ALA A 49 -16.71 9.53 -6.50
N GLU A 50 -18.03 9.74 -6.56
CA GLU A 50 -18.96 9.58 -5.43
C GLU A 50 -18.95 8.13 -4.95
N SER A 51 -19.01 7.16 -5.87
CA SER A 51 -18.95 5.74 -5.52
C SER A 51 -17.61 5.33 -4.90
N VAL A 52 -16.48 5.91 -5.36
CA VAL A 52 -15.16 5.71 -4.71
C VAL A 52 -15.18 6.27 -3.29
N MET A 53 -15.72 7.47 -3.09
CA MET A 53 -15.79 8.12 -1.78
C MET A 53 -16.61 7.27 -0.81
N GLU A 54 -17.83 6.88 -1.19
CA GLU A 54 -18.72 6.05 -0.36
C GLU A 54 -18.07 4.71 -0.01
N ALA A 55 -17.41 4.05 -0.97
CA ALA A 55 -16.72 2.80 -0.71
C ALA A 55 -15.51 2.97 0.22
N SER A 56 -14.76 4.06 0.07
CA SER A 56 -13.61 4.36 0.93
C SER A 56 -14.04 4.69 2.36
N MET A 57 -15.13 5.45 2.52
CA MET A 57 -15.70 5.77 3.84
C MET A 57 -16.18 4.51 4.55
N ARG A 58 -16.94 3.66 3.87
CA ARG A 58 -17.40 2.38 4.41
C ARG A 58 -16.24 1.48 4.83
N LEU A 59 -15.20 1.38 4.00
CA LEU A 59 -13.99 0.62 4.34
C LEU A 59 -13.30 1.21 5.58
N GLY A 60 -13.20 2.54 5.66
CA GLY A 60 -12.65 3.23 6.83
C GLY A 60 -13.43 2.91 8.11
N GLU A 61 -14.76 2.94 8.06
CA GLU A 61 -15.63 2.57 9.19
C GLU A 61 -15.47 1.10 9.61
N GLU A 62 -15.38 0.19 8.63
CA GLU A 62 -15.12 -1.23 8.89
C GLU A 62 -13.76 -1.46 9.56
N LEU A 63 -12.73 -0.73 9.13
CA LEU A 63 -11.40 -0.79 9.75
C LEU A 63 -11.42 -0.18 11.15
N ALA A 64 -12.10 0.94 11.36
CA ALA A 64 -12.20 1.60 12.66
C ALA A 64 -12.94 0.76 13.71
N LYS A 65 -13.89 -0.08 13.30
CA LYS A 65 -14.58 -1.04 14.17
C LYS A 65 -13.66 -2.15 14.68
N ARG A 66 -12.54 -2.40 14.00
CA ARG A 66 -11.55 -3.37 14.47
C ARG A 66 -10.78 -2.72 15.61
N LYS A 67 -10.85 -3.31 16.81
CA LYS A 67 -10.21 -2.82 18.04
C LYS A 67 -8.68 -2.91 18.00
N TRP A 68 -8.05 -2.18 17.08
CA TRP A 68 -6.61 -2.20 16.86
C TRP A 68 -5.88 -1.55 18.03
N ILE A 69 -4.79 -2.17 18.45
CA ILE A 69 -3.79 -1.49 19.25
C ILE A 69 -2.92 -0.72 18.25
N GLY A 70 -3.12 0.59 18.16
CA GLY A 70 -2.55 1.43 17.09
C GLY A 70 -1.04 1.30 16.94
N GLU A 71 -0.30 1.25 18.06
CA GLU A 71 1.16 1.08 18.07
C GLU A 71 1.58 -0.26 17.45
N VAL A 72 0.94 -1.36 17.86
CA VAL A 72 1.19 -2.70 17.32
C VAL A 72 0.90 -2.73 15.82
N TYR A 73 -0.24 -2.18 15.41
CA TYR A 73 -0.62 -2.14 13.99
C TYR A 73 0.37 -1.31 13.15
N ALA A 74 0.84 -0.18 13.67
CA ALA A 74 1.80 0.69 13.00
C ALA A 74 3.16 0.01 12.82
N GLU A 75 3.68 -0.67 13.84
CA GLU A 75 4.94 -1.43 13.72
C GLU A 75 4.80 -2.61 12.75
N LEU A 76 3.70 -3.39 12.82
CA LEU A 76 3.43 -4.45 11.85
C LEU A 76 3.39 -3.92 10.40
N ARG A 77 2.78 -2.75 10.18
CA ARG A 77 2.75 -2.10 8.87
C ARG A 77 4.16 -1.72 8.37
N LYS A 78 5.06 -1.30 9.26
CA LYS A 78 6.46 -1.06 8.93
C LYS A 78 7.21 -2.36 8.61
N SER A 79 7.01 -3.41 9.41
CA SER A 79 7.66 -4.71 9.17
C SER A 79 7.28 -5.36 7.84
N LEU A 80 6.10 -5.05 7.29
CA LEU A 80 5.70 -5.51 5.94
C LEU A 80 6.47 -4.84 4.79
N TYR A 81 7.16 -3.72 5.03
CA TYR A 81 7.87 -2.93 4.03
C TYR A 81 9.23 -2.44 4.56
N PRO A 82 10.15 -3.34 4.95
CA PRO A 82 11.38 -2.98 5.64
C PRO A 82 12.30 -2.09 4.78
N GLU A 83 12.45 -2.40 3.49
CA GLU A 83 13.28 -1.62 2.56
C GLU A 83 12.73 -0.21 2.33
N MET A 84 11.39 -0.06 2.27
CA MET A 84 10.77 1.26 2.16
C MET A 84 11.01 2.07 3.43
N CYS A 85 10.93 1.43 4.60
CA CYS A 85 11.21 2.09 5.86
C CYS A 85 12.66 2.57 5.93
N ASP A 86 13.61 1.74 5.50
CA ASP A 86 15.03 2.08 5.46
C ASP A 86 15.30 3.32 4.59
N VAL A 87 14.83 3.31 3.35
CA VAL A 87 15.02 4.44 2.42
C VAL A 87 14.33 5.72 2.88
N LEU A 88 13.22 5.61 3.62
CA LEU A 88 12.53 6.76 4.22
C LEU A 88 13.10 7.19 5.59
N GLY A 89 14.08 6.47 6.15
CA GLY A 89 14.61 6.72 7.50
C GLY A 89 13.61 6.43 8.62
N LEU A 90 12.63 5.56 8.38
CA LEU A 90 11.62 5.17 9.37
C LEU A 90 12.15 4.04 10.26
N THR A 91 12.29 4.31 11.55
CA THR A 91 12.71 3.31 12.53
C THR A 91 11.54 2.43 12.98
N GLN A 92 11.79 1.13 13.11
CA GLN A 92 10.89 0.20 13.81
C GLN A 92 11.17 0.24 15.31
N ARG A 93 10.13 0.09 16.11
CA ARG A 93 10.24 -0.04 17.57
C ARG A 93 9.89 -1.46 17.96
N GLU A 94 10.60 -2.01 18.94
CA GLU A 94 10.20 -3.29 19.50
C GLU A 94 8.86 -3.13 20.22
N ILE A 95 7.90 -3.97 19.84
CA ILE A 95 6.63 -4.06 20.54
C ILE A 95 6.89 -4.87 21.82
N VAL A 96 7.18 -4.19 22.92
CA VAL A 96 7.18 -4.83 24.24
C VAL A 96 5.74 -5.00 24.68
N SER A 97 5.14 -6.11 24.25
CA SER A 97 3.82 -6.49 24.71
C SER A 97 3.88 -6.79 26.21
N LYS A 98 3.40 -5.85 27.04
CA LYS A 98 3.00 -6.18 28.41
C LYS A 98 1.70 -6.97 28.32
N ILE A 99 1.81 -8.25 27.95
CA ILE A 99 0.72 -9.21 28.15
C ILE A 99 0.44 -9.19 29.66
N ARG A 100 -0.71 -8.67 30.05
CA ARG A 100 -1.22 -8.69 31.42
C ARG A 100 -2.57 -9.39 31.41
#